data_AF-A0A2W0BCF5-F1
#
_entry.id   AF-A0A2W0BCF5-F1
#
_cell.length_a   1.000
_cell.length_b   1.000
_cell.length_c   1.000
_cell.angle_alpha   90.00
_cell.angle_beta   90.00
_cell.angle_gamma   90.00
#
_symmetry.space_group_name_H-M   'P 1'
#
loop_
_entity.id
_entity.type
_entity.pdbx_description
1 polymer ?
#
loop_
_entity_poly.entity_id
_entity_poly.type
_entity_poly.pdbx_seq_one_letter_code
_entity_poly.pdbx_strand_id
1 'polypeptide(L)' 'MLTRPNPQGRVVDPDEVADAVAWLCSPGASAITGQAIAVAGREVM' A
#
# COMPACT_ATOMS: atom_id res chain seq x y z
N MET A 1 -15.32 -3.48 14.84
CA MET A 1 -14.54 -4.61 14.29
C MET A 1 -13.71 -4.06 13.15
N LEU A 2 -12.38 -4.04 13.32
CA LEU A 2 -11.41 -3.29 12.50
C LEU A 2 -11.28 -3.75 11.04
N THR A 3 -12.10 -4.70 10.59
CA THR A 3 -11.96 -5.37 9.28
C THR A 3 -13.18 -5.22 8.37
N ARG A 4 -14.19 -4.43 8.74
CA ARG A 4 -15.52 -4.51 8.09
C ARG A 4 -15.68 -3.84 6.71
N PRO A 5 -14.76 -3.00 6.19
CA PRO A 5 -14.77 -2.70 4.76
C PRO A 5 -13.57 -3.24 3.98
N ASN A 6 -12.56 -3.87 4.62
CA ASN A 6 -11.39 -4.36 3.87
C ASN A 6 -11.75 -5.63 3.08
N PRO A 7 -11.73 -5.62 1.73
CA PRO A 7 -12.04 -6.79 0.91
C PRO A 7 -11.07 -7.97 1.14
N GLN A 8 -9.87 -7.71 1.65
CA GLN A 8 -8.92 -8.76 2.06
C GLN A 8 -9.29 -9.46 3.37
N GLY A 9 -10.22 -8.92 4.17
CA GLY A 9 -10.69 -9.55 5.41
C GLY A 9 -9.67 -9.56 6.56
N ARG A 10 -8.52 -8.89 6.42
CA ARG A 10 -7.48 -8.74 7.45
C ARG A 10 -6.96 -7.32 7.51
N VAL A 11 -6.18 -6.95 8.52
CA VAL A 11 -5.45 -5.67 8.50
C VAL A 11 -4.23 -5.82 7.57
N VAL A 12 -3.86 -4.75 6.87
CA VAL A 12 -2.61 -4.68 6.10
C VAL A 12 -1.44 -4.91 7.04
N ASP A 13 -0.54 -5.79 6.65
CA ASP A 13 0.65 -6.08 7.44
C ASP A 13 1.66 -4.92 7.30
N PRO A 14 2.33 -4.48 8.39
CA PRO A 14 3.37 -3.46 8.31
C PRO A 14 4.45 -3.76 7.27
N ASP A 15 4.79 -5.03 7.05
CA ASP A 15 5.80 -5.40 6.07
C ASP A 15 5.34 -5.12 4.62
N GLU A 16 4.03 -5.19 4.34
CA GLU A 16 3.47 -4.82 3.03
C GLU A 16 3.62 -3.31 2.76
N VAL A 17 3.57 -2.48 3.80
CA VAL A 17 3.85 -1.03 3.68
C VAL A 17 5.34 -0.81 3.46
N ALA A 18 6.20 -1.54 4.18
CA ALA A 18 7.64 -1.44 4.03
C ALA A 18 8.10 -1.83 2.61
N ASP A 19 7.53 -2.89 2.03
CA ASP A 19 7.80 -3.32 0.66
C ASP A 19 7.40 -2.25 -0.38
N ALA A 20 6.25 -1.60 -0.18
CA ALA A 20 5.82 -0.50 -1.06
C ALA A 20 6.78 0.70 -0.98
N VAL A 21 7.27 1.02 0.21
CA VAL A 21 8.29 2.07 0.41
C VAL A 21 9.61 1.66 -0.24
N ALA A 22 10.05 0.42 -0.07
CA ALA A 22 11.29 -0.09 -0.68
C ALA A 22 11.21 -0.02 -2.21
N TRP A 23 10.07 -0.36 -2.80
CA TRP A 23 9.82 -0.20 -4.22
C TRP A 23 9.88 1.27 -4.67
N LEU A 24 9.28 2.20 -3.91
CA LEU A 24 9.34 3.65 -4.19
C LEU A 24 10.77 4.19 -4.16
N CYS A 25 11.65 3.63 -3.33
CA CYS A 25 13.06 3.99 -3.28
C CYS A 25 13.91 3.33 -4.39
N SER A 26 13.34 2.42 -5.17
CA SER A 26 14.05 1.73 -6.24
C SER A 26 14.23 2.62 -7.49
N PRO A 27 15.24 2.35 -8.34
CA PRO A 27 15.44 3.10 -9.59
C PRO A 27 14.23 3.08 -10.53
N GLY A 28 13.41 2.02 -10.47
CA GLY A 28 12.23 1.86 -11.33
C GLY A 28 11.10 2.85 -11.00
N ALA A 29 11.09 3.45 -9.81
CA ALA A 29 10.10 4.43 -9.39
C ALA A 29 10.53 5.89 -9.64
N SER A 30 11.65 6.12 -10.35
CA SER A 30 12.26 7.45 -10.54
C SER A 30 11.34 8.53 -11.14
N ALA A 31 10.30 8.16 -11.87
CA ALA A 31 9.32 9.08 -12.43
C ALA A 31 8.11 9.35 -11.52
N ILE A 32 8.01 8.68 -10.37
CA ILE A 32 6.85 8.74 -9.49
C ILE A 32 7.09 9.79 -8.40
N THR A 33 6.38 10.92 -8.51
CA THR A 33 6.46 12.02 -7.56
C THR A 33 5.10 12.72 -7.42
N GLY A 34 4.84 13.29 -6.24
CA GLY A 34 3.58 13.99 -5.92
C GLY A 34 2.34 13.10 -5.86
N GLN A 35 2.49 11.77 -5.84
CA GLN A 35 1.38 10.82 -5.79
C GLN A 35 1.16 10.31 -4.36
N ALA A 36 -0.10 10.11 -3.99
CA ALA A 36 -0.48 9.32 -2.82
C ALA A 36 -0.74 7.88 -3.28
N ILE A 37 0.05 6.92 -2.80
CA ILE A 37 -0.10 5.51 -3.15
C ILE A 37 -0.82 4.78 -2.03
N ALA A 38 -1.97 4.22 -2.34
CA ALA A 38 -2.77 3.49 -1.38
C ALA A 38 -2.25 2.05 -1.19
N VAL A 39 -1.87 1.71 0.05
CA VAL A 39 -1.55 0.34 0.48
C VAL A 39 -2.68 -0.13 1.39
N ALA A 40 -3.79 -0.57 0.79
CA ALA A 40 -5.07 -0.72 1.49
C ALA A 40 -5.76 -2.07 1.27
N GLY A 41 -5.01 -3.13 0.96
CA GLY A 41 -5.58 -4.48 0.90
C GLY A 41 -6.75 -4.66 -0.08
N ARG A 42 -6.78 -3.89 -1.17
CA ARG A 42 -7.87 -3.82 -2.18
C ARG A 42 -9.10 -2.97 -1.78
N GLU A 43 -9.02 -2.15 -0.73
CA GLU A 43 -10.07 -1.19 -0.33
C GLU A 43 -10.11 0.10 -1.20
N VAL A 44 -9.34 0.16 -2.28
CA VAL A 44 -9.27 1.36 -3.12
C VAL A 44 -10.40 1.32 -4.17
N MET A 45 -11.40 2.17 -3.99
CA MET A 45 -12.34 2.62 -5.03
C MET A 45 -12.10 4.09 -5.32
#